data_AF-A0A1Q9NZK2-F1
#
_entry.id   AF-A0A1Q9NZK2-F1
#
_cell.length_a   1.000
_cell.length_b   1.000
_cell.length_c   1.000
_cell.angle_alpha   90.00
_cell.angle_beta   90.00
_cell.angle_gamma   90.00
#
_symmetry.space_group_name_H-M   'P 1'
#
loop_
_entity.id
_entity.type
_entity.pdbx_description
1 polymer ?
#
loop_
_entity_poly.entity_id
_entity_poly.type
_entity_poly.pdbx_seq_one_letter_code
_entity_poly.pdbx_strand_id
1 'polypeptide(L)'
;MPEATFVVHLDDFQGFIVTQRYPSTLTLNEKTLNLIFYEQQKEQKENLSLAEIEGLRIVIFSTPEYPKWMVCSILAADEEIDMVSEGLAGSGRLILALMSEEDESVNLEEIVKAGSVLEGQSEEQKLANIFLTPSSALLLERMQNEGVEKAAKLSIWLKNQVQDEVDLREAMAPLMSSGVVKVELVGKTSEMVFLVKDIFGYRAPPIESIQKASQVMPGIAEKYS
;
A
#
# COMPACT_ATOMS: atom_id res chain seq x y z
N MET A 1 15.92 -14.34 -10.13
CA MET A 1 16.25 -12.91 -10.12
C MET A 1 15.83 -12.34 -11.47
N PRO A 2 15.14 -11.18 -11.52
CA PRO A 2 14.67 -10.62 -12.79
C PRO A 2 15.83 -10.36 -13.75
N GLU A 3 15.58 -10.52 -15.04
CA GLU A 3 16.55 -10.26 -16.11
C GLU A 3 16.89 -8.77 -16.21
N ALA A 4 15.92 -7.91 -15.89
CA ALA A 4 16.09 -6.48 -15.84
C ALA A 4 15.10 -5.83 -14.86
N THR A 5 15.47 -4.71 -14.26
CA THR A 5 14.62 -3.85 -13.43
C THR A 5 14.79 -2.40 -13.85
N PHE A 6 13.71 -1.65 -13.97
CA PHE A 6 13.73 -0.24 -14.34
C PHE A 6 12.64 0.53 -13.60
N VAL A 7 12.89 1.82 -13.41
CA VAL A 7 11.96 2.74 -12.73
C VAL A 7 11.37 3.68 -13.76
N VAL A 8 10.05 3.83 -13.72
CA VAL A 8 9.32 4.77 -14.56
C VAL A 8 8.71 5.85 -13.68
N HIS A 9 8.89 7.10 -14.08
CA HIS A 9 8.24 8.27 -13.53
C HIS A 9 7.23 8.82 -14.55
N LEU A 10 6.01 9.08 -14.09
CA LEU A 10 4.99 9.79 -14.85
C LEU A 10 5.18 11.30 -14.65
N ASP A 11 5.81 11.92 -15.64
CA ASP A 11 5.94 13.36 -15.72
C ASP A 11 4.71 13.98 -16.42
N ASP A 12 4.19 15.08 -15.86
CA ASP A 12 2.96 15.71 -16.35
C ASP A 12 3.14 16.35 -17.74
N PHE A 13 4.37 16.61 -18.18
CA PHE A 13 4.69 17.26 -19.46
C PHE A 13 5.26 16.29 -20.49
N GLN A 14 6.15 15.39 -20.06
CA GLN A 14 6.90 14.49 -20.93
C GLN A 14 6.29 13.09 -21.00
N GLY A 15 5.32 12.77 -20.14
CA GLY A 15 4.74 11.44 -20.04
C GLY A 15 5.67 10.47 -19.30
N PHE A 16 5.81 9.24 -19.81
CA PHE A 16 6.56 8.18 -19.14
C PHE A 16 8.07 8.32 -19.36
N ILE A 17 8.80 8.61 -18.30
CA ILE A 17 10.26 8.71 -18.32
C ILE A 17 10.85 7.53 -17.56
N VAL A 18 11.78 6.81 -18.18
CA VAL A 18 12.61 5.82 -17.49
C VAL A 18 13.77 6.55 -16.82
N THR A 19 13.72 6.68 -15.49
CA THR A 19 14.73 7.42 -14.71
C THR A 19 15.95 6.57 -14.40
N GLN A 20 15.74 5.31 -14.04
CA GLN A 20 16.79 4.36 -13.68
C GLN A 20 16.55 3.01 -14.37
N ARG A 21 17.62 2.30 -14.73
CA ARG A 21 17.52 0.96 -15.32
C ARG A 21 18.72 0.08 -15.01
N TYR A 22 18.47 -1.20 -14.83
CA TYR A 22 19.46 -2.26 -14.69
C TYR A 22 19.01 -3.49 -15.49
N PRO A 23 19.88 -4.09 -16.33
CA PRO A 23 21.18 -3.57 -16.73
C PRO A 23 21.05 -2.26 -17.51
N SER A 24 22.10 -1.44 -17.52
CA SER A 24 22.14 -0.16 -18.25
C SER A 24 21.94 -0.33 -19.76
N THR A 25 22.18 -1.53 -20.28
CA THR A 25 21.95 -1.93 -21.68
C THR A 25 20.48 -2.12 -22.03
N LEU A 26 19.56 -2.10 -21.05
CA LEU A 26 18.13 -2.22 -21.31
C LEU A 26 17.63 -1.04 -22.16
N THR A 27 17.00 -1.37 -23.28
CA THR A 27 16.32 -0.40 -24.14
C THR A 27 14.83 -0.72 -24.20
N LEU A 28 14.01 0.27 -23.89
CA LEU A 28 12.55 0.18 -23.98
C LEU A 28 12.07 1.17 -25.02
N ASN A 29 11.07 0.76 -25.81
CA ASN A 29 10.42 1.64 -26.75
C ASN A 29 9.21 2.33 -26.09
N GLU A 30 8.77 3.45 -26.66
CA GLU A 30 7.64 4.24 -26.12
C GLU A 30 6.33 3.45 -26.10
N LYS A 31 6.14 2.55 -27.08
CA LYS A 31 4.96 1.68 -27.17
C LYS A 31 4.87 0.73 -25.97
N THR A 32 5.99 0.13 -25.53
CA THR A 32 6.07 -0.72 -24.36
C THR A 32 5.72 0.07 -23.09
N LEU A 33 6.26 1.28 -22.92
CA LEU A 33 5.93 2.13 -21.77
C LEU A 33 4.44 2.49 -21.71
N ASN A 34 3.84 2.82 -22.86
CA ASN A 34 2.41 3.10 -22.94
C ASN A 34 1.53 1.88 -22.61
N LEU A 35 1.94 0.68 -23.04
CA LEU A 35 1.24 -0.56 -22.72
C LEU A 35 1.36 -0.94 -21.24
N ILE A 36 2.54 -0.73 -20.64
CA ILE A 36 2.78 -0.93 -19.20
C ILE A 36 1.80 -0.08 -18.39
N PHE A 37 1.67 1.20 -18.73
CA PHE A 37 0.74 2.10 -18.06
C PHE A 37 -0.72 1.69 -18.22
N TYR A 38 -1.10 1.29 -19.44
CA TYR A 38 -2.46 0.83 -19.71
C TYR A 38 -2.86 -0.36 -18.83
N GLU A 39 -1.97 -1.36 -18.69
CA GLU A 39 -2.22 -2.51 -17.81
C GLU A 39 -2.27 -2.11 -16.33
N GLN A 40 -1.43 -1.18 -15.89
CA GLN A 40 -1.47 -0.68 -14.51
C GLN A 40 -2.79 0.03 -14.16
N GLN A 41 -3.33 0.86 -15.07
CA GLN A 41 -4.62 1.52 -14.85
C GLN A 41 -5.81 0.56 -14.77
N LYS A 42 -5.70 -0.59 -15.43
CA LYS A 42 -6.77 -1.59 -15.50
C LYS A 42 -6.93 -2.35 -14.19
N GLU A 43 -5.82 -2.59 -13.46
CA GLU A 43 -5.87 -3.39 -12.24
C GLU A 43 -6.19 -2.58 -10.97
N GLN A 44 -5.94 -1.27 -10.95
CA GLN A 44 -6.37 -0.28 -9.93
C GLN A 44 -6.24 -0.67 -8.45
N LYS A 45 -5.48 -1.72 -8.13
CA LYS A 45 -5.21 -2.20 -6.78
C LYS A 45 -3.76 -1.92 -6.46
N GLU A 46 -3.48 -1.59 -5.19
CA GLU A 46 -2.17 -1.89 -4.64
C GLU A 46 -1.91 -3.37 -4.90
N ASN A 47 -0.85 -3.66 -5.66
CA ASN A 47 -0.05 -4.87 -5.64
C ASN A 47 0.69 -5.00 -6.97
N LEU A 48 1.65 -5.94 -6.96
CA LEU A 48 2.30 -6.41 -8.17
C LEU A 48 1.26 -6.85 -9.20
N SER A 49 1.43 -6.39 -10.43
CA SER A 49 0.71 -6.90 -11.60
C SER A 49 1.69 -7.54 -12.58
N LEU A 50 1.20 -8.50 -13.37
CA LEU A 50 1.97 -9.12 -14.44
C LEU A 50 1.37 -8.71 -15.78
N ALA A 51 2.21 -8.16 -16.66
CA ALA A 51 1.84 -7.82 -18.02
C ALA A 51 2.75 -8.55 -19.01
N GLU A 52 2.15 -9.21 -19.99
CA GLU A 52 2.88 -9.78 -21.14
C GLU A 52 2.86 -8.76 -22.29
N ILE A 53 4.01 -8.12 -22.54
CA ILE A 53 4.12 -7.01 -23.50
C ILE A 53 5.25 -7.30 -24.47
N GLU A 54 4.92 -7.42 -25.76
CA GLU A 54 5.88 -7.72 -26.84
C GLU A 54 6.76 -8.97 -26.57
N GLY A 55 6.20 -9.97 -25.87
CA GLY A 55 6.91 -11.21 -25.52
C GLY A 55 7.75 -11.11 -24.24
N LEU A 56 7.77 -9.95 -23.57
CA LEU A 56 8.38 -9.76 -22.26
C LEU A 56 7.34 -9.96 -21.16
N ARG A 57 7.74 -10.68 -20.10
CA ARG A 57 6.93 -10.86 -18.89
C ARG A 57 7.33 -9.80 -17.87
N ILE A 58 6.57 -8.71 -17.83
CA ILE A 58 6.89 -7.53 -17.04
C ILE A 58 6.04 -7.53 -15.78
N VAL A 59 6.69 -7.62 -14.63
CA VAL A 59 6.08 -7.42 -13.33
C VAL A 59 6.15 -5.95 -12.97
N ILE A 60 5.00 -5.37 -12.65
CA ILE A 60 4.87 -3.94 -12.34
C ILE A 60 4.51 -3.80 -10.87
N PHE A 61 5.34 -3.09 -10.13
CA PHE A 61 5.07 -2.68 -8.76
C PHE A 61 4.68 -1.20 -8.72
N SER A 62 3.52 -0.89 -8.15
CA SER A 62 3.07 0.48 -7.89
C SER A 62 2.30 0.54 -6.57
N THR A 63 2.34 1.69 -5.90
CA THR A 63 1.59 1.96 -4.67
C THR A 63 1.03 3.38 -4.68
N PRO A 64 -0.16 3.62 -4.10
CA PRO A 64 -0.71 4.96 -3.87
C PRO A 64 0.18 5.88 -3.05
N GLU A 65 1.11 5.35 -2.24
CA GLU A 65 2.10 6.16 -1.52
C GLU A 65 3.01 6.95 -2.48
N TYR A 66 3.26 6.39 -3.68
CA TYR A 66 4.12 6.97 -4.70
C TYR A 66 3.41 6.97 -6.07
N PRO A 67 2.34 7.76 -6.25
CA PRO A 67 1.38 7.58 -7.35
C PRO A 67 1.94 7.91 -8.75
N LYS A 68 3.06 8.63 -8.84
CA LYS A 68 3.75 8.95 -10.10
C LYS A 68 4.90 8.00 -10.43
N TRP A 69 5.21 7.07 -9.53
CA TRP A 69 6.37 6.20 -9.66
C TRP A 69 5.98 4.75 -9.72
N MET A 70 6.76 3.97 -10.46
CA MET A 70 6.54 2.54 -10.59
C MET A 70 7.85 1.82 -10.89
N VAL A 71 7.98 0.62 -10.35
CA VAL A 71 9.15 -0.26 -10.55
C VAL A 71 8.70 -1.41 -11.43
N CYS A 72 9.39 -1.62 -12.53
CA CYS A 72 9.11 -2.69 -13.47
C CYS A 72 10.27 -3.68 -13.47
N SER A 73 9.96 -4.98 -13.43
CA SER A 73 10.96 -6.05 -13.50
C SER A 73 10.59 -7.04 -14.61
N ILE A 74 11.54 -7.38 -15.46
CA ILE A 74 11.38 -8.37 -16.53
C ILE A 74 11.75 -9.74 -15.95
N LEU A 75 10.80 -10.67 -15.94
CA LEU A 75 11.04 -12.04 -15.49
C LEU A 75 11.72 -12.86 -16.56
N ALA A 76 12.55 -13.81 -16.13
CA ALA A 76 13.05 -14.85 -17.01
C ALA A 76 11.92 -15.76 -17.50
N ALA A 77 12.16 -16.48 -18.60
CA ALA A 77 11.15 -17.35 -19.22
C ALA A 77 10.67 -18.49 -18.29
N ASP A 78 11.52 -18.93 -17.37
CA ASP A 78 11.27 -20.03 -16.43
C ASP A 78 10.81 -19.57 -15.04
N GLU A 79 10.79 -18.26 -14.75
CA GLU A 79 10.37 -17.75 -13.45
C GLU A 79 8.85 -17.65 -13.32
N GLU A 80 8.28 -18.25 -12.28
CA GLU A 80 6.86 -18.06 -11.95
C GLU A 80 6.67 -16.89 -10.99
N ILE A 81 5.73 -15.99 -11.30
CA ILE A 81 5.48 -14.78 -10.49
C ILE A 81 5.18 -15.12 -9.04
N ASP A 82 4.43 -16.19 -8.78
CA ASP A 82 4.04 -16.60 -7.44
C ASP A 82 5.27 -16.88 -6.55
N MET A 83 6.37 -17.37 -7.13
CA MET A 83 7.60 -17.68 -6.40
C MET A 83 8.43 -16.43 -6.06
N VAL A 84 8.31 -15.36 -6.86
CA VAL A 84 9.14 -14.15 -6.73
C VAL A 84 8.37 -12.92 -6.26
N SER A 85 7.04 -13.04 -6.14
CA SER A 85 6.12 -11.94 -5.84
C SER A 85 6.50 -11.19 -4.57
N GLU A 86 6.67 -11.87 -3.44
CA GLU A 86 6.98 -11.20 -2.17
C GLU A 86 8.31 -10.42 -2.24
N GLY A 87 9.34 -11.02 -2.82
CA GLY A 87 10.64 -10.39 -3.02
C GLY A 87 10.56 -9.16 -3.93
N LEU A 88 9.88 -9.28 -5.08
CA LEU A 88 9.70 -8.17 -6.02
C LEU A 88 8.86 -7.04 -5.43
N ALA A 89 7.84 -7.36 -4.62
CA ALA A 89 7.06 -6.35 -3.91
C ALA A 89 7.93 -5.64 -2.88
N GLY A 90 8.76 -6.37 -2.14
CA GLY A 90 9.65 -5.80 -1.13
C GLY A 90 10.75 -4.91 -1.74
N SER A 91 11.42 -5.38 -2.79
CA SER A 91 12.40 -4.59 -3.53
C SER A 91 11.76 -3.41 -4.23
N GLY A 92 10.57 -3.57 -4.81
CA GLY A 92 9.80 -2.48 -5.41
C GLY A 92 9.49 -1.38 -4.39
N ARG A 93 9.04 -1.73 -3.18
CA ARG A 93 8.81 -0.78 -2.08
C ARG A 93 10.09 -0.05 -1.67
N LEU A 94 11.19 -0.77 -1.50
CA LEU A 94 12.48 -0.17 -1.16
C LEU A 94 12.93 0.84 -2.24
N ILE A 95 12.88 0.44 -3.51
CA ILE A 95 13.30 1.29 -4.62
C ILE A 95 12.44 2.54 -4.66
N LEU A 96 11.11 2.43 -4.59
CA LEU A 96 10.23 3.61 -4.61
C LEU A 96 10.48 4.56 -3.44
N ALA A 97 10.68 4.04 -2.23
CA ALA A 97 11.02 4.85 -1.07
C ALA A 97 12.32 5.64 -1.28
N LEU A 98 13.37 4.99 -1.78
CA LEU A 98 14.64 5.65 -2.07
C LEU A 98 14.53 6.68 -3.20
N MET A 99 13.80 6.34 -4.27
CA MET A 99 13.55 7.24 -5.40
C MET A 99 12.74 8.48 -5.01
N SER A 100 11.87 8.37 -4.00
CA SER A 100 11.07 9.51 -3.52
C SER A 100 11.87 10.51 -2.68
N GLU A 101 12.98 10.08 -2.09
CA GLU A 101 13.85 10.91 -1.26
C GLU A 101 14.97 11.55 -2.10
N GLU A 102 15.77 10.72 -2.79
CA GLU A 102 16.94 11.19 -3.55
C GLU A 102 17.24 10.26 -4.75
N ASP A 103 16.54 10.48 -5.86
CA ASP A 103 16.55 9.63 -7.07
C ASP A 103 17.93 9.44 -7.72
N GLU A 104 18.78 10.47 -7.70
CA GLU A 104 20.15 10.43 -8.26
C GLU A 104 21.08 9.46 -7.50
N SER A 105 20.78 9.18 -6.23
CA SER A 105 21.61 8.31 -5.38
C SER A 105 21.29 6.82 -5.52
N VAL A 106 20.17 6.49 -6.15
CA VAL A 106 19.64 5.12 -6.18
C VAL A 106 20.42 4.23 -7.14
N ASN A 107 21.13 3.25 -6.59
CA ASN A 107 21.83 2.24 -7.37
C ASN A 107 20.97 0.96 -7.51
N LEU A 108 20.23 0.85 -8.62
CA LEU A 108 19.40 -0.33 -8.90
C LEU A 108 20.21 -1.63 -8.99
N GLU A 109 21.43 -1.59 -9.53
CA GLU A 109 22.27 -2.79 -9.66
C GLU A 109 22.59 -3.39 -8.29
N GLU A 110 22.96 -2.54 -7.33
CA GLU A 110 23.28 -2.96 -5.96
C GLU A 110 22.05 -3.53 -5.26
N ILE A 111 20.91 -2.84 -5.35
CA ILE A 111 19.66 -3.28 -4.71
C ILE A 111 19.20 -4.64 -5.27
N VAL A 112 19.20 -4.79 -6.60
CA VAL A 112 18.77 -6.02 -7.27
C VAL A 112 19.72 -7.18 -6.97
N LYS A 113 21.04 -6.96 -7.03
CA LYS A 113 22.02 -8.02 -6.75
C LYS A 113 22.07 -8.43 -5.28
N ALA A 114 21.89 -7.48 -4.36
CA ALA A 114 21.85 -7.76 -2.94
C ALA A 114 20.54 -8.48 -2.53
N GLY A 115 19.50 -8.41 -3.38
CA GLY A 115 18.17 -8.89 -3.04
C GLY A 115 17.55 -8.09 -1.91
N SER A 116 17.88 -6.80 -1.81
CA SER A 116 17.42 -5.94 -0.73
C SER A 116 15.90 -5.73 -0.85
N VAL A 117 15.20 -5.98 0.26
CA VAL A 117 13.75 -5.85 0.35
C VAL A 117 13.40 -4.94 1.52
N LEU A 118 12.42 -4.07 1.32
CA LEU A 118 11.68 -3.48 2.42
C LEU A 118 10.52 -4.40 2.72
N GLU A 119 10.23 -4.73 3.98
CA GLU A 119 9.06 -5.54 4.32
C GLU A 119 7.79 -4.69 4.30
N GLY A 120 6.66 -5.32 3.98
CA GLY A 120 5.38 -4.63 3.99
C GLY A 120 4.95 -4.38 5.42
N GLN A 121 4.06 -3.41 5.64
CA GLN A 121 3.44 -3.28 6.96
C GLN A 121 2.65 -4.55 7.26
N SER A 122 2.88 -5.15 8.43
CA SER A 122 2.03 -6.22 8.94
C SER A 122 0.61 -5.70 9.16
N GLU A 123 -0.39 -6.58 9.20
CA GLU A 123 -1.77 -6.16 9.49
C GLU A 123 -1.89 -5.44 10.84
N GLU A 124 -1.09 -5.84 11.83
CA GLU A 124 -1.01 -5.14 13.11
C GLU A 124 -0.45 -3.72 12.94
N GLN A 125 0.63 -3.54 12.17
CA GLN A 125 1.22 -2.23 11.90
C GLN A 125 0.26 -1.32 11.13
N LYS A 126 -0.46 -1.86 10.13
CA LYS A 126 -1.49 -1.12 9.38
C LYS A 126 -2.61 -0.63 10.29
N LEU A 127 -3.08 -1.48 11.22
CA LEU A 127 -4.10 -1.10 12.20
C LEU A 127 -3.55 -0.11 13.23
N ALA A 128 -2.31 -0.29 13.68
CA ALA A 128 -1.64 0.61 14.61
C ALA A 128 -1.44 2.02 14.02
N ASN A 129 -1.22 2.13 12.71
CA ASN A 129 -1.06 3.40 12.01
C ASN A 129 -2.26 4.35 12.18
N ILE A 130 -3.48 3.83 12.39
CA ILE A 130 -4.66 4.66 12.67
C ILE A 130 -4.49 5.46 13.97
N PHE A 131 -3.79 4.89 14.95
CA PHE A 131 -3.60 5.52 16.25
C PHE A 131 -2.36 6.41 16.32
N LEU A 132 -1.57 6.52 15.23
CA LEU A 132 -0.40 7.41 15.18
C LEU A 132 -0.79 8.87 15.05
N THR A 133 -1.96 9.18 14.47
CA THR A 133 -2.47 10.54 14.40
C THR A 133 -3.76 10.69 15.24
N PRO A 134 -3.89 11.75 16.06
CA PRO A 134 -5.11 11.98 16.84
C PRO A 134 -6.36 12.11 15.98
N SER A 135 -6.24 12.72 14.80
CA SER A 135 -7.35 12.94 13.87
C SER A 135 -7.93 11.63 13.35
N SER A 136 -7.08 10.66 12.96
CA SER A 136 -7.53 9.34 12.52
C SER A 136 -8.21 8.56 13.66
N ALA A 137 -7.67 8.63 14.87
CA ALA A 137 -8.28 7.98 16.03
C ALA A 137 -9.66 8.58 16.37
N LEU A 138 -9.80 9.91 16.34
CA LEU A 138 -11.08 10.60 16.56
C LEU A 138 -12.12 10.23 15.49
N LEU A 139 -11.70 10.14 14.23
CA LEU A 139 -12.59 9.70 13.15
C LEU A 139 -13.05 8.26 13.35
N LEU A 140 -12.18 7.36 13.79
CA LEU A 140 -12.56 5.98 14.10
C LEU A 140 -13.62 5.94 15.21
N GLU A 141 -13.40 6.66 16.32
CA GLU A 141 -14.37 6.73 17.43
C GLU A 141 -15.72 7.30 16.95
N ARG A 142 -15.69 8.35 16.13
CA ARG A 142 -16.91 8.92 15.54
C ARG A 142 -17.65 7.90 14.68
N MET A 143 -16.90 7.15 13.86
CA MET A 143 -17.45 6.12 12.99
C MET A 143 -17.96 4.91 13.77
N GLN A 144 -17.36 4.52 14.89
CA GLN A 144 -17.86 3.46 15.77
C GLN A 144 -19.25 3.79 16.33
N ASN A 145 -19.52 5.07 16.59
CA ASN A 145 -20.81 5.53 17.11
C ASN A 145 -21.91 5.60 16.02
N GLU A 146 -21.57 6.09 14.82
CA GLU A 146 -22.57 6.35 13.76
C GLU A 146 -22.69 5.19 12.74
N GLY A 147 -21.62 4.41 12.54
CA GLY A 147 -21.51 3.34 11.55
C GLY A 147 -21.38 3.83 10.11
N VAL A 148 -22.20 4.80 9.70
CA VAL A 148 -22.22 5.38 8.34
C VAL A 148 -22.48 6.88 8.40
N GLU A 149 -21.69 7.68 7.69
CA GLU A 149 -21.81 9.14 7.71
C GLU A 149 -21.39 9.79 6.38
N LYS A 150 -21.90 10.99 6.08
CA LYS A 150 -21.43 11.77 4.93
C LYS A 150 -20.02 12.32 5.17
N ALA A 151 -19.15 12.23 4.17
CA ALA A 151 -17.79 12.78 4.24
C ALA A 151 -17.79 14.27 4.62
N ALA A 152 -18.69 15.08 4.03
CA ALA A 152 -18.83 16.50 4.36
C ALA A 152 -19.17 16.75 5.84
N LYS A 153 -20.02 15.90 6.44
CA LYS A 153 -20.41 16.03 7.86
C LYS A 153 -19.25 15.62 8.78
N LEU A 154 -18.50 14.58 8.43
CA LEU A 154 -17.27 14.20 9.15
C LEU A 154 -16.21 15.29 9.09
N SER A 155 -16.02 15.94 7.93
CA SER A 155 -15.07 17.06 7.80
C SER A 155 -15.41 18.21 8.74
N ILE A 156 -16.68 18.62 8.78
CA ILE A 156 -17.14 19.69 9.68
C ILE A 156 -16.95 19.27 11.15
N TRP A 157 -17.30 18.03 11.49
CA TRP A 157 -17.14 17.53 12.86
C TRP A 157 -15.67 17.52 13.29
N LEU A 158 -14.76 17.01 12.45
CA LEU A 158 -13.34 16.94 12.74
C LEU A 158 -12.75 18.34 12.96
N LYS A 159 -13.09 19.30 12.08
CA LYS A 159 -12.66 20.70 12.22
C LYS A 159 -13.14 21.37 13.51
N ASN A 160 -14.23 20.88 14.12
CA ASN A 160 -14.71 21.37 15.40
C ASN A 160 -13.99 20.70 16.60
N GLN A 161 -13.35 19.54 16.41
CA GLN A 161 -12.62 18.84 17.46
C GLN A 161 -11.14 19.23 17.53
N VAL A 162 -10.54 19.57 16.39
CA VAL A 162 -9.12 19.90 16.28
C VAL A 162 -8.95 21.40 16.07
N GLN A 163 -7.92 22.00 16.69
CA GLN A 163 -7.66 23.44 16.54
C GLN A 163 -6.97 23.79 15.20
N ASP A 164 -6.33 22.82 14.57
CA ASP A 164 -5.59 22.98 13.33
C ASP A 164 -6.44 22.66 12.10
N GLU A 165 -6.05 23.22 10.94
CA GLU A 165 -6.62 22.81 9.66
C GLU A 165 -6.19 21.39 9.33
N VAL A 166 -7.10 20.44 9.54
CA VAL A 166 -6.91 19.03 9.18
C VAL A 166 -7.69 18.72 7.90
N ASP A 167 -7.01 18.18 6.89
CA ASP A 167 -7.67 17.60 5.72
C ASP A 167 -8.32 16.27 6.10
N LEU A 168 -9.61 16.12 5.79
CA LEU A 168 -10.34 14.87 6.03
C LEU A 168 -9.72 13.71 5.24
N ARG A 169 -9.23 13.93 4.02
CA ARG A 169 -8.65 12.87 3.19
C ARG A 169 -7.39 12.30 3.83
N GLU A 170 -6.52 13.16 4.32
CA GLU A 170 -5.30 12.76 5.02
C GLU A 170 -5.63 12.03 6.33
N ALA A 171 -6.56 12.58 7.12
CA ALA A 171 -6.99 11.96 8.37
C ALA A 171 -7.71 10.62 8.16
N MET A 172 -8.39 10.43 7.03
CA MET A 172 -9.05 9.19 6.65
C MET A 172 -8.11 8.16 6.01
N ALA A 173 -6.96 8.57 5.49
CA ALA A 173 -6.06 7.69 4.75
C ALA A 173 -5.67 6.41 5.52
N PRO A 174 -5.29 6.47 6.82
CA PRO A 174 -4.98 5.26 7.60
C PRO A 174 -6.18 4.32 7.80
N LEU A 175 -7.40 4.86 7.88
CA LEU A 175 -8.62 4.06 8.03
C LEU A 175 -9.02 3.37 6.73
N MET A 176 -8.75 4.02 5.58
CA MET A 176 -8.98 3.44 4.26
C MET A 176 -7.94 2.37 3.92
N SER A 177 -6.65 2.65 4.16
CA SER A 177 -5.55 1.73 3.83
C SER A 177 -5.58 0.44 4.66
N SER A 178 -6.02 0.53 5.92
CA SER A 178 -6.27 -0.64 6.79
C SER A 178 -7.56 -1.40 6.44
N GLY A 179 -8.39 -0.87 5.53
CA GLY A 179 -9.67 -1.48 5.14
C GLY A 179 -10.72 -1.49 6.25
N VAL A 180 -10.56 -0.63 7.26
CA VAL A 180 -11.50 -0.43 8.37
C VAL A 180 -12.69 0.39 7.90
N VAL A 181 -12.43 1.38 7.05
CA VAL A 181 -13.44 2.25 6.45
C VAL A 181 -13.41 2.14 4.93
N LYS A 182 -14.59 2.21 4.32
CA LYS A 182 -14.76 2.33 2.87
C LYS A 182 -15.49 3.62 2.53
N VAL A 183 -14.98 4.36 1.56
CA VAL A 183 -15.64 5.56 1.02
C VAL A 183 -16.26 5.18 -0.31
N GLU A 184 -17.56 5.42 -0.47
CA GLU A 184 -18.27 5.20 -1.73
C GLU A 184 -19.16 6.38 -2.10
N LEU A 185 -19.29 6.61 -3.41
CA LEU A 185 -20.27 7.52 -3.97
C LEU A 185 -21.63 6.83 -4.04
N VAL A 186 -22.54 7.24 -3.17
CA VAL A 186 -23.93 6.77 -3.18
C VAL A 186 -24.79 7.75 -3.97
N GLY A 187 -25.40 7.27 -5.05
CA GLY A 187 -26.18 8.09 -5.97
C GLY A 187 -25.29 8.85 -6.95
N LYS A 188 -25.55 10.15 -7.15
CA LYS A 188 -24.82 10.97 -8.15
C LYS A 188 -23.74 11.88 -7.57
N THR A 189 -23.78 12.20 -6.28
CA THR A 189 -22.90 13.24 -5.70
C THR A 189 -22.58 13.08 -4.21
N SER A 190 -23.12 12.06 -3.51
CA SER A 190 -22.91 11.94 -2.06
C SER A 190 -21.81 10.94 -1.74
N GLU A 191 -20.66 11.45 -1.31
CA GLU A 191 -19.60 10.63 -0.72
C GLU A 191 -20.01 10.20 0.70
N MET A 192 -20.18 8.90 0.85
CA MET A 192 -20.56 8.24 2.10
C MET A 192 -19.37 7.43 2.61
N VAL A 193 -19.16 7.51 3.92
CA VAL A 193 -18.10 6.81 4.63
C VAL A 193 -18.76 5.70 5.44
N PHE A 194 -18.31 4.46 5.23
CA PHE A 194 -18.85 3.25 5.86
C PHE A 194 -17.80 2.62 6.75
N LEU A 195 -18.13 2.38 8.02
CA LEU A 195 -17.33 1.51 8.86
C LEU A 195 -17.59 0.06 8.45
N VAL A 196 -16.58 -0.62 7.92
CA VAL A 196 -16.67 -2.00 7.43
C VAL A 196 -16.13 -3.00 8.45
N LYS A 197 -15.10 -2.59 9.20
CA LYS A 197 -14.50 -3.37 10.27
C LYS A 197 -14.32 -2.47 11.48
N ASP A 198 -14.30 -3.08 12.66
CA ASP A 198 -13.92 -2.39 13.89
C ASP A 198 -12.56 -2.89 14.36
N ILE A 199 -11.88 -2.09 15.17
CA ILE A 199 -10.54 -2.38 15.68
C ILE A 199 -10.59 -2.43 17.19
N PHE A 200 -10.13 -3.54 17.73
CA PHE A 200 -9.98 -3.70 19.17
C PHE A 200 -8.52 -4.03 19.48
N GLY A 201 -7.84 -3.11 20.17
CA GLY A 201 -6.46 -3.29 20.60
C GLY A 201 -6.40 -3.72 22.07
N TYR A 202 -5.76 -4.86 22.36
CA TYR A 202 -5.37 -5.25 23.72
C TYR A 202 -3.87 -5.01 23.88
N ARG A 203 -3.46 -4.33 24.96
CA ARG A 203 -2.04 -4.27 25.34
C ARG A 203 -1.69 -5.50 26.18
N ALA A 204 -0.69 -6.25 25.72
CA ALA A 204 -0.10 -7.44 26.36
C ALA A 204 -0.99 -8.70 26.35
N PRO A 205 -0.42 -9.92 26.30
CA PRO A 205 -1.22 -11.14 26.36
C PRO A 205 -2.04 -11.04 27.65
N PRO A 206 -3.35 -11.32 27.60
CA PRO A 206 -4.17 -11.13 28.78
C PRO A 206 -3.85 -12.29 29.70
N ILE A 207 -2.76 -12.19 30.48
CA ILE A 207 -2.33 -13.22 31.44
C ILE A 207 -3.53 -13.59 32.31
N GLU A 208 -4.32 -12.59 32.71
CA GLU A 208 -5.56 -12.79 33.45
C GLU A 208 -6.64 -13.52 32.64
N SER A 209 -6.86 -13.19 31.36
CA SER A 209 -7.85 -13.91 30.54
C SER A 209 -7.38 -15.31 30.12
N ILE A 210 -6.08 -15.54 29.93
CA ILE A 210 -5.49 -16.87 29.69
C ILE A 210 -5.58 -17.70 30.97
N GLN A 211 -5.32 -17.13 32.14
CA GLN A 211 -5.55 -17.80 33.43
C GLN A 211 -7.02 -18.08 33.71
N LYS A 212 -7.93 -17.20 33.29
CA LYS A 212 -9.38 -17.44 33.38
C LYS A 212 -9.83 -18.49 32.37
N ALA A 213 -9.29 -18.46 31.15
CA ALA A 213 -9.58 -19.44 30.11
C ALA A 213 -9.02 -20.82 30.47
N SER A 214 -7.86 -20.93 31.13
CA SER A 214 -7.36 -22.22 31.61
C SER A 214 -8.24 -22.83 32.70
N GLN A 215 -8.98 -22.00 33.45
CA GLN A 215 -9.97 -22.45 34.43
C GLN A 215 -11.33 -22.81 33.81
N VAL A 216 -11.75 -22.11 32.74
CA VAL A 216 -13.13 -22.22 32.20
C VAL A 216 -13.20 -23.02 30.89
N MET A 217 -12.20 -22.93 30.02
CA MET A 217 -12.11 -23.61 28.72
C MET A 217 -10.65 -23.96 28.36
N PRO A 218 -10.12 -25.08 28.89
CA PRO A 218 -8.69 -25.43 28.82
C PRO A 218 -8.13 -25.55 27.40
N GLY A 219 -8.93 -26.05 26.45
CA GLY A 219 -8.49 -26.26 25.06
C GLY A 219 -8.27 -24.97 24.26
N ILE A 220 -8.83 -23.84 24.70
CA ILE A 220 -8.51 -22.52 24.12
C ILE A 220 -7.20 -22.00 24.74
N ALA A 221 -6.98 -22.22 26.04
CA ALA A 221 -5.76 -21.76 26.71
C ALA A 221 -4.49 -22.38 26.13
N GLU A 222 -4.49 -23.69 25.83
CA GLU A 222 -3.35 -24.38 25.18
C GLU A 222 -3.00 -23.84 23.79
N LYS A 223 -3.96 -23.22 23.09
CA LYS A 223 -3.73 -22.65 21.75
C LYS A 223 -2.99 -21.31 21.79
N TYR A 224 -2.99 -20.63 22.94
CA TYR A 224 -2.49 -19.26 23.11
C TYR A 224 -1.42 -19.13 24.22
N SER A 225 -1.05 -20.23 24.88
CA SER A 225 0.09 -20.35 25.81
C SER A 225 1.38 -20.61 25.05
#